data_AF-A0A368W5L9-F1
#
_entry.id   AF-A0A368W5L9-F1
#
_cell.length_a   1.000
_cell.length_b   1.000
_cell.length_c   1.000
_cell.angle_alpha   90.00
_cell.angle_beta   90.00
_cell.angle_gamma   90.00
#
_symmetry.space_group_name_H-M   'P 1'
#
loop_
_entity.id
_entity.type
_entity.pdbx_description
1 polymer ?
#
loop_
_entity_poly.entity_id
_entity_poly.type
_entity_poly.pdbx_seq_one_letter_code
_entity_poly.pdbx_strand_id
1 'polypeptide(L)'
;MKKILIITLILILSLSLVVGSSQRKVSKSKLQNRNGTYYIVNETEPFTGKTIKYYPNGQVEEIINFENGKKHGETIKYYENGQLKQKISYKNGEKHGESLIWIYSNGQVTSKLNYKDGEINGERITYYPNGQIKSKTNFKMGKEHGEAIRYNENGQVKEKVNYKNGKIKVSPENLQFRIENKKSVIITDFNFDIEDKNIIIPTHIDGVEVKSIGDGAFSREVLESNVLESVDIPTTVTSIGDNAFSGNDLTSINIPNSVTSIGKAAFKDNNLTSIKIPNSITSIADEVFMGNDLTSINIPNNVTTIGKAAFKDNDFTTVNIPNSITAIGEEAFMGSKTKLDFENKLTSLILGNKINSIGNKAFAYNELTSVEIPDSVTSIGKDAFKANNLNSLDLGNSVISIGDGAFSENELTSIQIPDSVTSIGMAAFFDNNLTSVDLSNNVTSIGDFGFQKNNLKSVEIPDSINSIGFLVFAYNNLTSIKIPENLTSISMGAFAYNNLRSVDLGSNVKYIESTAFKDNELTTVEIPESVRTIREDAFDEDVELIGW
;
A
#
# COMPACT_ATOMS: atom_id res chain seq x y z
N MET A 1 -2.06 65.36 3.54
CA MET A 1 -0.70 65.24 4.14
C MET A 1 -0.79 64.34 5.36
N LYS A 2 -0.15 63.17 5.28
CA LYS A 2 -0.17 62.08 6.27
C LYS A 2 0.75 62.41 7.45
N LYS A 3 0.29 62.22 8.69
CA LYS A 3 1.17 62.04 9.86
C LYS A 3 1.21 60.55 10.19
N ILE A 4 2.39 59.98 10.04
CA ILE A 4 2.75 58.61 10.44
C ILE A 4 2.83 58.61 11.97
N LEU A 5 1.97 57.82 12.61
CA LEU A 5 1.99 57.62 14.05
C LEU A 5 3.02 56.52 14.37
N ILE A 6 4.23 56.93 14.70
CA ILE A 6 5.26 56.06 15.27
C ILE A 6 4.80 55.73 16.70
N ILE A 7 4.37 54.48 16.91
CA ILE A 7 4.12 53.96 18.27
C ILE A 7 5.48 53.68 18.88
N THR A 8 6.05 54.68 19.55
CA THR A 8 7.22 54.51 20.41
C THR A 8 6.75 53.81 21.68
N LEU A 9 7.05 52.52 21.82
CA LEU A 9 6.85 51.80 23.07
C LEU A 9 7.91 52.28 24.08
N ILE A 10 7.60 53.35 24.80
CA ILE A 10 8.40 53.79 25.96
C ILE A 10 8.14 52.76 27.07
N LEU A 11 9.12 51.87 27.27
CA LEU A 11 9.13 50.96 28.41
C LEU A 11 9.45 51.81 29.65
N ILE A 12 8.40 52.24 30.36
CA ILE A 12 8.54 52.79 31.70
C ILE A 12 9.05 51.65 32.58
N LEU A 13 10.32 51.72 33.00
CA LEU A 13 10.79 50.99 34.18
C LEU A 13 10.03 51.55 35.38
N SER A 14 8.84 51.00 35.67
CA SER A 14 8.26 51.12 36.99
C SER A 14 9.11 50.25 37.92
N LEU A 15 10.12 50.87 38.52
CA LEU A 15 10.87 50.31 39.62
C LEU A 15 9.95 50.31 40.85
N SER A 16 9.01 49.37 40.92
CA SER A 16 8.32 49.06 42.16
C SER A 16 9.32 48.40 43.09
N LEU A 17 9.84 49.18 44.04
CA LEU A 17 10.55 48.70 45.22
C LEU A 17 9.62 47.73 45.98
N VAL A 18 9.82 46.43 45.76
CA VAL A 18 9.38 45.38 46.67
C VAL A 18 10.52 45.11 47.64
N VAL A 19 10.22 45.26 48.93
CA VAL A 19 11.13 45.02 50.04
C VAL A 19 11.51 43.53 50.08
N GLY A 20 12.81 43.25 49.89
CA GLY A 20 13.59 42.24 50.62
C GLY A 20 13.17 40.77 50.61
N SER A 21 13.51 40.04 49.54
CA SER A 21 14.42 38.89 49.68
C SER A 21 15.42 38.95 48.52
N SER A 22 16.71 39.06 48.82
CA SER A 22 17.74 39.03 47.79
C SER A 22 17.77 37.63 47.19
N GLN A 23 17.16 37.42 46.03
CA GLN A 23 17.18 36.13 45.35
C GLN A 23 18.63 35.60 45.25
N ARG A 24 18.85 34.38 45.76
CA ARG A 24 20.15 33.70 45.77
C ARG A 24 20.68 33.58 44.34
N LYS A 25 21.89 34.11 44.06
CA LYS A 25 22.53 34.07 42.74
C LYS A 25 23.69 33.08 42.74
N VAL A 26 23.70 32.13 41.80
CA VAL A 26 24.73 31.10 41.72
C VAL A 26 25.13 30.86 40.25
N SER A 27 26.40 30.54 39.97
CA SER A 27 26.79 30.11 38.62
C SER A 27 26.07 28.81 38.27
N LYS A 28 25.58 28.67 37.02
CA LYS A 28 24.93 27.45 36.53
C LYS A 28 25.81 26.21 36.72
N SER A 29 27.13 26.35 36.65
CA SER A 29 28.10 25.27 36.86
C SER A 29 28.14 24.71 38.29
N LYS A 30 27.58 25.42 39.27
CA LYS A 30 27.50 24.96 40.67
C LYS A 30 26.19 24.25 40.99
N LEU A 31 25.29 24.09 40.01
CA LEU A 31 24.08 23.30 40.17
C LEU A 31 24.28 21.87 39.66
N GLN A 32 23.68 20.91 40.34
CA GLN A 32 23.54 19.53 39.90
C GLN A 32 22.05 19.19 39.78
N ASN A 33 21.68 18.47 38.73
CA ASN A 33 20.32 17.97 38.55
C ASN A 33 20.23 16.56 39.10
N ARG A 34 19.30 16.31 40.03
CA ARG A 34 18.96 14.98 40.53
C ARG A 34 17.48 14.73 40.20
N ASN A 35 17.21 13.83 39.25
CA ASN A 35 15.85 13.44 38.82
C ASN A 35 14.92 14.62 38.48
N GLY A 36 15.42 15.62 37.77
CA GLY A 36 14.64 16.79 37.32
C GLY A 36 14.60 17.96 38.31
N THR A 37 15.16 17.79 39.52
CA THR A 37 15.26 18.84 40.54
C THR A 37 16.70 19.31 40.66
N TYR A 38 16.91 20.62 40.61
CA TYR A 38 18.22 21.26 40.70
C TYR A 38 18.58 21.56 42.16
N TYR A 39 19.80 21.22 42.53
CA TYR A 39 20.41 21.46 43.84
C TYR A 39 21.75 22.16 43.63
N ILE A 40 22.23 22.90 44.62
CA ILE A 40 23.64 23.30 44.62
C ILE A 40 24.50 22.05 44.92
N VAL A 41 25.69 21.98 44.33
CA VAL A 41 26.65 20.90 44.63
C VAL A 41 26.90 20.86 46.14
N ASN A 42 26.76 19.68 46.74
CA ASN A 42 26.83 19.41 48.19
C ASN A 42 25.67 19.93 49.05
N GLU A 43 24.59 20.46 48.47
CA GLU A 43 23.36 20.79 49.22
C GLU A 43 22.28 19.71 49.07
N THR A 44 21.41 19.61 50.08
CA THR A 44 20.28 18.68 50.14
C THR A 44 18.95 19.35 49.78
N GLU A 45 18.83 20.67 49.95
CA GLU A 45 17.60 21.41 49.67
C GLU A 45 17.51 21.83 48.19
N PRO A 46 16.33 21.71 47.55
CA PRO A 46 16.12 22.18 46.17
C PRO A 46 16.44 23.66 46.00
N PHE A 47 17.11 24.00 44.91
CA PHE A 47 17.57 25.35 44.66
C PHE A 47 16.42 26.31 44.32
N THR A 48 16.27 27.38 45.11
CA THR A 48 15.42 28.54 44.81
C THR A 48 16.30 29.77 44.66
N GLY A 49 16.20 30.44 43.52
CA GLY A 49 17.08 31.56 43.17
C GLY A 49 17.26 31.69 41.66
N LYS A 50 18.35 32.33 41.24
CA LYS A 50 18.66 32.49 39.82
C LYS A 50 20.10 32.14 39.49
N THR A 51 20.29 31.60 38.30
CA THR A 51 21.62 31.38 37.73
C THR A 51 21.92 32.33 36.61
N ILE A 52 23.17 32.77 36.53
CA ILE A 52 23.69 33.58 35.44
C ILE A 52 24.84 32.82 34.78
N LYS A 53 24.78 32.67 33.46
CA LYS A 53 25.84 32.18 32.61
C LYS A 53 26.43 33.37 31.84
N TYR A 54 27.74 33.39 31.65
CA TYR A 54 28.45 34.45 30.95
C TYR A 54 29.20 33.87 29.75
N TYR A 55 29.31 34.67 28.69
CA TYR A 55 30.21 34.45 27.57
C TYR A 55 31.68 34.63 27.99
N PRO A 56 32.65 34.11 27.21
CA PRO A 56 34.09 34.33 27.48
C PRO A 56 34.49 35.81 27.56
N ASN A 57 33.76 36.69 26.85
CA ASN A 57 33.97 38.13 26.86
C ASN A 57 33.40 38.84 28.13
N GLY A 58 32.82 38.09 29.07
CA GLY A 58 32.24 38.61 30.31
C GLY A 58 30.80 39.11 30.20
N GLN A 59 30.20 39.15 29.02
CA GLN A 59 28.78 39.51 28.86
C GLN A 59 27.86 38.39 29.32
N VAL A 60 26.64 38.73 29.77
CA VAL A 60 25.64 37.74 30.19
C VAL A 60 25.17 36.95 28.98
N GLU A 61 25.21 35.63 29.06
CA GLU A 61 24.70 34.70 28.04
C GLU A 61 23.27 34.26 28.36
N GLU A 62 23.01 33.87 29.61
CA GLU A 62 21.75 33.25 30.01
C GLU A 62 21.44 33.54 31.49
N ILE A 63 20.18 33.89 31.77
CA ILE A 63 19.63 34.02 33.11
C ILE A 63 18.50 33.01 33.25
N ILE A 64 18.57 32.12 34.25
CA ILE A 64 17.53 31.12 34.55
C ILE A 64 17.04 31.32 35.97
N ASN A 65 15.74 31.43 36.16
CA ASN A 65 15.11 31.47 37.47
C ASN A 65 14.63 30.07 37.89
N PHE A 66 14.80 29.75 39.17
CA PHE A 66 14.43 28.48 39.78
C PHE A 66 13.61 28.70 41.06
N GLU A 67 12.63 27.84 41.27
CA GLU A 67 11.86 27.70 42.49
C GLU A 67 11.72 26.22 42.82
N ASN A 68 12.07 25.85 44.05
CA ASN A 68 12.06 24.46 44.55
C ASN A 68 12.78 23.48 43.60
N GLY A 69 13.94 23.92 43.08
CA GLY A 69 14.77 23.16 42.16
C GLY A 69 14.20 22.99 40.76
N LYS A 70 13.06 23.60 40.42
CA LYS A 70 12.49 23.58 39.07
C LYS A 70 12.58 24.97 38.43
N LYS A 71 12.71 25.03 37.10
CA LYS A 71 12.65 26.32 36.39
C LYS A 71 11.32 26.99 36.67
N HIS A 72 11.35 28.25 37.07
CA HIS A 72 10.15 29.02 37.40
C HIS A 72 10.36 30.49 37.07
N GLY A 73 9.38 31.12 36.43
CA GLY A 73 9.49 32.49 35.94
C GLY A 73 10.28 32.58 34.63
N GLU A 74 10.81 33.77 34.35
CA GLU A 74 11.41 34.06 33.05
C GLU A 74 12.83 33.48 32.95
N THR A 75 13.14 32.82 31.85
CA THR A 75 14.50 32.49 31.42
C THR A 75 14.85 33.35 30.23
N ILE A 76 15.98 34.07 30.30
CA ILE A 76 16.40 35.03 29.29
C ILE A 76 17.75 34.60 28.72
N LYS A 77 17.90 34.66 27.40
CA LYS A 77 19.19 34.49 26.72
C LYS A 77 19.50 35.74 25.92
N TYR A 78 20.79 36.01 25.79
CA TYR A 78 21.33 37.14 25.05
C TYR A 78 22.27 36.64 23.95
N TYR A 79 22.56 37.50 22.98
CA TYR A 79 23.67 37.35 22.05
C TYR A 79 24.97 37.88 22.69
N GLU A 80 26.12 37.55 22.11
CA GLU A 80 27.43 38.07 22.55
C GLU A 80 27.58 39.60 22.46
N ASN A 81 26.68 40.26 21.74
CA ASN A 81 26.60 41.72 21.64
C ASN A 81 25.65 42.34 22.69
N GLY A 82 25.10 41.53 23.60
CA GLY A 82 24.23 41.96 24.69
C GLY A 82 22.74 42.10 24.34
N GLN A 83 22.36 41.91 23.07
CA GLN A 83 20.96 41.98 22.67
C GLN A 83 20.17 40.75 23.11
N LEU A 84 18.87 40.92 23.36
CA LEU A 84 17.97 39.82 23.70
C LEU A 84 17.88 38.82 22.54
N LYS A 85 18.09 37.54 22.86
CA LYS A 85 17.98 36.41 21.93
C LYS A 85 16.72 35.60 22.17
N GLN A 86 16.35 35.39 23.43
CA GLN A 86 15.18 34.57 23.77
C GLN A 86 14.70 34.89 25.18
N LYS A 87 13.37 34.84 25.36
CA LYS A 87 12.72 34.99 26.66
C LYS A 87 11.61 33.94 26.74
N ILE A 88 11.76 32.98 27.64
CA ILE A 88 10.79 31.89 27.84
C ILE A 88 10.34 31.88 29.29
N SER A 89 9.03 31.85 29.50
CA SER A 89 8.44 31.74 30.82
C SER A 89 8.26 30.26 31.21
N TYR A 90 8.57 29.93 32.47
CA TYR A 90 8.43 28.58 33.03
C TYR A 90 7.56 28.58 34.28
N LYS A 91 6.86 27.49 34.53
CA LYS A 91 6.15 27.21 35.77
C LYS A 91 6.39 25.75 36.14
N ASN A 92 6.92 25.51 37.34
CA ASN A 92 7.19 24.16 37.86
C ASN A 92 8.01 23.27 36.90
N GLY A 93 8.97 23.85 36.18
CA GLY A 93 9.87 23.14 35.27
C GLY A 93 9.40 23.08 33.82
N GLU A 94 8.13 23.37 33.55
CA GLU A 94 7.54 23.34 32.21
C GLU A 94 7.41 24.75 31.63
N LYS A 95 7.44 24.86 30.30
CA LYS A 95 7.19 26.15 29.62
C LYS A 95 5.74 26.55 29.88
N HIS A 96 5.52 27.81 30.23
CA HIS A 96 4.21 28.31 30.61
C HIS A 96 4.10 29.81 30.35
N GLY A 97 3.00 30.24 29.72
CA GLY A 97 2.74 31.63 29.39
C GLY A 97 3.48 32.11 28.15
N GLU A 98 3.55 33.42 28.01
CA GLU A 98 4.12 34.08 26.84
C GLU A 98 5.64 33.88 26.76
N SER A 99 6.12 33.57 25.55
CA SER A 99 7.53 33.45 25.20
C SER A 99 7.82 34.26 23.94
N LEU A 100 8.96 34.94 23.94
CA LEU A 100 9.44 35.78 22.85
C LEU A 100 10.76 35.22 22.32
N ILE A 101 10.87 35.16 21.00
CA ILE A 101 12.06 34.67 20.30
C ILE A 101 12.56 35.75 19.35
N TRP A 102 13.85 36.01 19.42
CA TRP A 102 14.59 36.88 18.52
C TRP A 102 15.61 36.01 17.79
N ILE A 103 15.48 35.89 16.47
CA ILE A 103 16.44 35.12 15.65
C ILE A 103 17.53 36.03 15.07
N TYR A 104 17.27 37.34 14.95
CA TYR A 104 18.20 38.33 14.44
C TYR A 104 18.87 39.13 15.57
N SER A 105 20.19 39.35 15.44
CA SER A 105 20.98 40.22 16.33
C SER A 105 20.78 41.72 16.04
N ASN A 106 19.63 42.09 15.47
CA ASN A 106 19.19 43.47 15.28
C ASN A 106 18.13 43.88 16.33
N GLY A 107 17.81 42.99 17.28
CA GLY A 107 16.86 43.23 18.37
C GLY A 107 15.39 43.05 17.99
N GLN A 108 15.10 42.62 16.76
CA GLN A 108 13.73 42.46 16.27
C GLN A 108 13.11 41.13 16.68
N VAL A 109 11.91 41.18 17.27
CA VAL A 109 11.13 39.98 17.60
C VAL A 109 10.77 39.26 16.30
N THR A 110 11.14 38.01 16.17
CA THR A 110 10.78 37.18 15.00
C THR A 110 9.59 36.30 15.29
N SER A 111 9.36 35.94 16.55
CA SER A 111 8.19 35.17 16.96
C SER A 111 7.77 35.46 18.39
N LYS A 112 6.45 35.49 18.59
CA LYS A 112 5.76 35.51 19.86
C LYS A 112 4.88 34.27 19.92
N LEU A 113 4.95 33.51 21.02
CA LEU A 113 4.17 32.28 21.20
C LEU A 113 3.80 32.08 22.66
N ASN A 114 2.72 31.36 22.89
CA ASN A 114 2.22 31.06 24.22
C ASN A 114 2.36 29.56 24.50
N TYR A 115 2.71 29.22 25.74
CA TYR A 115 2.79 27.85 26.20
C TYR A 115 1.79 27.57 27.33
N LYS A 116 1.27 26.34 27.35
CA LYS A 116 0.52 25.79 28.48
C LYS A 116 0.94 24.33 28.66
N ASP A 117 1.32 23.98 29.88
CA ASP A 117 1.72 22.63 30.28
C ASP A 117 2.82 22.05 29.34
N GLY A 118 3.82 22.88 29.02
CA GLY A 118 4.94 22.50 28.16
C GLY A 118 4.71 22.60 26.64
N GLU A 119 3.46 22.66 26.19
CA GLU A 119 3.09 22.69 24.77
C GLU A 119 2.68 24.09 24.29
N ILE A 120 2.80 24.35 22.98
CA ILE A 120 2.31 25.61 22.40
C ILE A 120 0.78 25.63 22.49
N ASN A 121 0.23 26.71 23.03
CA ASN A 121 -1.20 26.88 23.25
C ASN A 121 -1.57 28.36 23.16
N GLY A 122 -2.53 28.70 22.32
CA GLY A 122 -2.92 30.07 21.99
C GLY A 122 -2.26 30.59 20.71
N GLU A 123 -2.27 31.91 20.52
CA GLU A 123 -1.79 32.55 19.29
C GLU A 123 -0.25 32.57 19.23
N ARG A 124 0.30 32.14 18.09
CA ARG A 124 1.66 32.40 17.64
C ARG A 124 1.64 33.50 16.59
N ILE A 125 2.44 34.53 16.80
CA ILE A 125 2.66 35.62 15.86
C ILE A 125 4.09 35.55 15.35
N THR A 126 4.29 35.58 14.05
CA THR A 126 5.61 35.72 13.42
C THR A 126 5.72 37.04 12.70
N TYR A 127 6.94 37.54 12.53
CA TYR A 127 7.21 38.85 11.94
C TYR A 127 8.21 38.75 10.79
N TYR A 128 8.02 39.57 9.76
CA TYR A 128 9.00 39.80 8.70
C TYR A 128 10.18 40.62 9.22
N PRO A 129 11.37 40.59 8.59
CA PRO A 129 12.52 41.42 8.97
C PRO A 129 12.26 42.94 8.97
N ASN A 130 11.18 43.40 8.35
CA ASN A 130 10.77 44.82 8.34
C ASN A 130 9.89 45.22 9.54
N GLY A 131 9.57 44.29 10.45
CA GLY A 131 8.74 44.51 11.64
C GLY A 131 7.27 44.20 11.46
N GLN A 132 6.79 44.03 10.23
CA GLN A 132 5.39 43.71 9.96
C GLN A 132 5.06 42.26 10.35
N ILE A 133 3.80 42.03 10.70
CA ILE A 133 3.31 40.68 11.02
C ILE A 133 3.38 39.85 9.74
N LYS A 134 4.04 38.70 9.82
CA LYS A 134 4.13 37.70 8.76
C LYS A 134 3.01 36.68 8.85
N SER A 135 2.73 36.19 10.06
CA SER A 135 1.59 35.31 10.28
C SER A 135 1.04 35.39 11.70
N LYS A 136 -0.23 35.04 11.84
CA LYS A 136 -0.89 34.71 13.10
C LYS A 136 -1.46 33.32 12.97
N THR A 137 -1.14 32.43 13.92
CA THR A 137 -1.59 31.04 13.89
C THR A 137 -1.98 30.62 15.30
N ASN A 138 -3.20 30.11 15.46
CA ASN A 138 -3.67 29.61 16.74
C ASN A 138 -3.28 28.14 16.94
N PHE A 139 -2.91 27.80 18.18
CA PHE A 139 -2.50 26.45 18.58
C PHE A 139 -3.32 25.94 19.75
N LYS A 140 -3.59 24.63 19.75
CA LYS A 140 -4.18 23.90 20.87
C LYS A 140 -3.42 22.59 21.03
N MET A 141 -2.85 22.39 22.22
CA MET A 141 -2.06 21.18 22.53
C MET A 141 -0.97 20.91 21.47
N GLY A 142 -0.17 21.93 21.18
CA GLY A 142 0.94 21.84 20.23
C GLY A 142 0.57 21.82 18.75
N LYS A 143 -0.71 21.69 18.39
CA LYS A 143 -1.18 21.60 16.98
C LYS A 143 -1.94 22.84 16.54
N GLU A 144 -1.84 23.21 15.27
CA GLU A 144 -2.62 24.29 14.68
C GLU A 144 -4.12 24.04 14.86
N HIS A 145 -4.84 25.06 15.35
CA HIS A 145 -6.26 24.97 15.67
C HIS A 145 -6.92 26.36 15.63
N GLY A 146 -7.92 26.52 14.76
CA GLY A 146 -8.61 27.78 14.51
C GLY A 146 -8.07 28.54 13.30
N GLU A 147 -8.44 29.81 13.17
CA GLU A 147 -8.00 30.65 12.06
C GLU A 147 -6.48 30.92 12.13
N ALA A 148 -5.83 30.79 10.98
CA ALA A 148 -4.49 31.24 10.70
C ALA A 148 -4.54 32.27 9.57
N ILE A 149 -3.80 33.36 9.73
CA ILE A 149 -3.73 34.45 8.76
C ILE A 149 -2.28 34.62 8.35
N ARG A 150 -2.01 34.59 7.04
CA ARG A 150 -0.72 34.93 6.45
C ARG A 150 -0.84 36.31 5.80
N TYR A 151 0.18 37.14 5.97
CA TYR A 151 0.23 38.49 5.42
C TYR A 151 1.38 38.60 4.42
N ASN A 152 1.24 39.46 3.42
CA ASN A 152 2.36 39.87 2.57
C ASN A 152 3.27 40.86 3.32
N GLU A 153 4.49 41.10 2.81
CA GLU A 153 5.43 42.07 3.41
C GLU A 153 4.93 43.53 3.43
N ASN A 154 3.83 43.81 2.69
CA ASN A 154 3.14 45.10 2.67
C ASN A 154 1.99 45.20 3.71
N GLY A 155 1.74 44.12 4.47
CA GLY A 155 0.74 44.05 5.54
C GLY A 155 -0.66 43.65 5.09
N GLN A 156 -0.87 43.41 3.80
CA GLN A 156 -2.15 42.89 3.29
C GLN A 156 -2.30 41.41 3.60
N VAL A 157 -3.52 40.96 3.85
CA VAL A 157 -3.81 39.53 4.02
C VAL A 157 -3.51 38.81 2.71
N LYS A 158 -2.56 37.87 2.76
CA LYS A 158 -2.24 36.95 1.66
C LYS A 158 -3.26 35.80 1.63
N GLU A 159 -3.55 35.24 2.79
CA GLU A 159 -4.31 34.01 2.91
C GLU A 159 -4.94 33.89 4.31
N LYS A 160 -6.11 33.24 4.37
CA LYS A 160 -6.74 32.79 5.60
C LYS A 160 -7.04 31.31 5.50
N VAL A 161 -6.67 30.56 6.53
CA VAL A 161 -6.84 29.12 6.60
C VAL A 161 -7.43 28.76 7.95
N ASN A 162 -8.36 27.81 8.00
CA ASN A 162 -8.89 27.32 9.27
C ASN A 162 -8.30 25.94 9.57
N TYR A 163 -7.57 25.81 10.67
CA TYR A 163 -6.98 24.56 11.09
C TYR A 163 -7.85 23.84 12.12
N LYS A 164 -7.78 22.51 12.12
CA LYS A 164 -8.25 21.68 13.23
C LYS A 164 -7.27 20.53 13.42
N ASN A 165 -6.60 20.56 14.57
CA ASN A 165 -5.67 19.51 15.00
C ASN A 165 -4.53 19.29 14.00
N GLY A 166 -4.00 20.38 13.43
CA GLY A 166 -2.90 20.35 12.46
C GLY A 166 -3.31 20.14 10.99
N LYS A 167 -4.61 19.95 10.70
CA LYS A 167 -5.11 19.81 9.32
C LYS A 167 -5.91 21.03 8.88
N ILE A 168 -5.85 21.38 7.59
CA ILE A 168 -6.66 22.44 6.98
C ILE A 168 -8.10 21.97 6.82
N LYS A 169 -9.06 22.73 7.34
CA LYS A 169 -10.45 22.63 6.89
C LYS A 169 -10.57 23.28 5.54
N VAL A 170 -10.87 22.49 4.53
CA VAL A 170 -11.00 22.98 3.16
C VAL A 170 -12.22 23.89 3.08
N SER A 171 -11.97 25.12 2.65
CA SER A 171 -13.02 26.08 2.36
C SER A 171 -13.64 25.84 0.98
N PRO A 172 -14.91 26.18 0.75
CA PRO A 172 -15.59 26.02 -0.53
C PRO A 172 -14.87 26.65 -1.73
N GLU A 173 -14.15 27.75 -1.55
CA GLU A 173 -13.39 28.40 -2.63
C GLU A 173 -12.25 27.54 -3.21
N ASN A 174 -11.82 26.50 -2.49
CA ASN A 174 -10.81 25.55 -2.94
C ASN A 174 -11.43 24.29 -3.57
N LEU A 175 -12.76 24.23 -3.72
CA LEU A 175 -13.48 23.07 -4.24
C LEU A 175 -14.31 23.47 -5.46
N GLN A 176 -14.32 22.61 -6.48
CA GLN A 176 -15.44 22.58 -7.42
C GLN A 176 -16.47 21.59 -6.91
N PHE A 177 -17.74 21.95 -6.96
CA PHE A 177 -18.82 21.12 -6.48
C PHE A 177 -20.13 21.42 -7.21
N ARG A 178 -21.06 20.48 -7.14
CA ARG A 178 -22.45 20.68 -7.57
C ARG A 178 -23.42 20.32 -6.44
N ILE A 179 -24.58 20.98 -6.45
CA ILE A 179 -25.66 20.71 -5.50
C ILE A 179 -26.78 19.98 -6.24
N GLU A 180 -27.04 18.73 -5.85
CA GLU A 180 -28.13 17.92 -6.40
C GLU A 180 -29.38 18.04 -5.51
N ASN A 181 -30.52 18.32 -6.15
CA ASN A 181 -31.84 18.39 -5.52
C ASN A 181 -31.93 19.32 -4.29
N LYS A 182 -31.03 20.32 -4.18
CA LYS A 182 -30.87 21.20 -3.01
C LYS A 182 -30.63 20.46 -1.68
N LYS A 183 -30.19 19.20 -1.73
CA LYS A 183 -30.06 18.34 -0.54
C LYS A 183 -28.68 17.72 -0.39
N SER A 184 -27.94 17.59 -1.49
CA SER A 184 -26.66 16.87 -1.49
C SER A 184 -25.61 17.67 -2.26
N VAL A 185 -24.48 17.92 -1.63
CA VAL A 185 -23.27 18.42 -2.30
C VAL A 185 -22.45 17.24 -2.77
N ILE A 186 -21.97 17.33 -4.01
CA ILE A 186 -21.00 16.44 -4.62
C ILE A 186 -19.77 17.27 -4.96
N ILE A 187 -18.64 16.95 -4.33
CA ILE A 187 -17.35 17.57 -4.65
C ILE A 187 -16.85 16.93 -5.95
N THR A 188 -16.44 17.73 -6.92
CA THR A 188 -16.02 17.26 -8.25
C THR A 188 -14.58 17.60 -8.59
N ASP A 189 -13.97 18.53 -7.86
CA ASP A 189 -12.55 18.88 -8.04
C ASP A 189 -12.03 19.59 -6.78
N PHE A 190 -10.71 19.62 -6.62
CA PHE A 190 -10.01 20.26 -5.53
C PHE A 190 -8.83 21.06 -6.06
N ASN A 191 -8.64 22.28 -5.54
CA ASN A 191 -7.50 23.12 -5.88
C ASN A 191 -6.29 22.78 -4.97
N PHE A 192 -5.23 22.24 -5.57
CA PHE A 192 -4.01 21.83 -4.87
C PHE A 192 -2.95 22.95 -4.73
N ASP A 193 -3.31 24.20 -5.04
CA ASP A 193 -2.47 25.36 -4.76
C ASP A 193 -2.34 25.67 -3.25
N ILE A 194 -3.01 24.90 -2.38
CA ILE A 194 -2.86 25.05 -0.93
C ILE A 194 -1.51 24.52 -0.46
N GLU A 195 -0.81 25.29 0.39
CA GLU A 195 0.54 24.93 0.86
C GLU A 195 0.58 23.67 1.75
N ASP A 196 -0.55 23.26 2.33
CA ASP A 196 -0.62 22.13 3.28
C ASP A 196 -1.32 20.93 2.65
N LYS A 197 -0.71 19.76 2.80
CA LYS A 197 -1.14 18.50 2.20
C LYS A 197 -2.10 17.70 3.09
N ASN A 198 -2.40 18.22 4.28
CA ASN A 198 -3.22 17.55 5.29
C ASN A 198 -4.57 18.24 5.43
N ILE A 199 -5.62 17.63 4.91
CA ILE A 199 -6.92 18.29 4.75
C ILE A 199 -8.06 17.62 5.51
N ILE A 200 -9.12 18.39 5.74
CA ILE A 200 -10.42 17.97 6.24
C ILE A 200 -11.47 18.44 5.25
N ILE A 201 -12.19 17.49 4.65
CA ILE A 201 -13.30 17.79 3.76
C ILE A 201 -14.46 18.38 4.60
N PRO A 202 -15.07 19.50 4.19
CA PRO A 202 -16.14 20.13 4.95
C PRO A 202 -17.38 19.23 5.02
N THR A 203 -18.11 19.29 6.13
CA THR A 203 -19.38 18.56 6.26
C THR A 203 -20.50 19.22 5.46
N HIS A 204 -20.40 20.53 5.19
CA HIS A 204 -21.40 21.31 4.48
C HIS A 204 -20.73 22.33 3.55
N ILE A 205 -21.38 22.59 2.41
CA ILE A 205 -21.09 23.72 1.53
C ILE A 205 -22.40 24.46 1.28
N ASP A 206 -22.41 25.78 1.47
CA ASP A 206 -23.59 26.64 1.34
C ASP A 206 -24.82 26.14 2.15
N GLY A 207 -24.57 25.57 3.33
CA GLY A 207 -25.59 25.03 4.22
C GLY A 207 -26.15 23.66 3.82
N VAL A 208 -25.64 23.05 2.74
CA VAL A 208 -26.05 21.72 2.26
C VAL A 208 -24.97 20.70 2.59
N GLU A 209 -25.36 19.50 3.05
CA GLU A 209 -24.41 18.45 3.43
C GLU A 209 -23.61 17.92 2.24
N VAL A 210 -22.31 17.70 2.47
CA VAL A 210 -21.45 16.95 1.55
C VAL A 210 -21.75 15.47 1.67
N LYS A 211 -22.38 14.91 0.64
CA LYS A 211 -22.80 13.51 0.57
C LYS A 211 -21.90 12.65 -0.31
N SER A 212 -21.22 13.25 -1.29
CA SER A 212 -20.42 12.47 -2.23
C SER A 212 -19.11 13.17 -2.57
N ILE A 213 -18.10 12.35 -2.78
CA ILE A 213 -16.85 12.74 -3.42
C ILE A 213 -16.93 12.14 -4.82
N GLY A 214 -16.98 13.00 -5.83
CA GLY A 214 -17.14 12.61 -7.22
C GLY A 214 -15.85 12.02 -7.81
N ASP A 215 -15.99 11.57 -9.05
CA ASP A 215 -14.89 10.94 -9.77
C ASP A 215 -13.73 11.91 -9.95
N GLY A 216 -12.52 11.44 -9.65
CA GLY A 216 -11.28 12.21 -9.76
C GLY A 216 -11.18 13.44 -8.86
N ALA A 217 -12.13 13.67 -7.94
CA ALA A 217 -12.27 14.94 -7.23
C ALA A 217 -11.02 15.40 -6.45
N PHE A 218 -10.21 14.45 -5.99
CA PHE A 218 -8.91 14.68 -5.35
C PHE A 218 -7.80 13.84 -6.02
N SER A 219 -7.98 13.46 -7.28
CA SER A 219 -6.96 12.70 -8.02
C SER A 219 -5.78 13.59 -8.38
N ARG A 220 -4.60 13.00 -8.49
CA ARG A 220 -3.39 13.64 -9.03
C ARG A 220 -2.68 12.72 -10.00
N GLU A 221 -1.99 13.31 -10.97
CA GLU A 221 -1.04 12.58 -11.80
C GLU A 221 0.26 12.37 -11.01
N VAL A 222 0.87 11.18 -11.16
CA VAL A 222 2.06 10.70 -10.41
C VAL A 222 3.30 11.62 -10.51
N LEU A 223 3.28 12.64 -11.38
CA LEU A 223 4.40 13.55 -11.63
C LEU A 223 4.23 14.97 -11.05
N GLU A 224 3.13 15.26 -10.34
CA GLU A 224 2.88 16.58 -9.76
C GLU A 224 3.46 16.72 -8.34
N SER A 225 3.98 17.90 -7.99
CA SER A 225 4.63 18.13 -6.68
C SER A 225 3.65 18.34 -5.52
N ASN A 226 2.38 18.63 -5.82
CA ASN A 226 1.34 18.91 -4.82
C ASN A 226 0.36 17.73 -4.77
N VAL A 227 0.54 16.89 -3.76
CA VAL A 227 -0.26 15.69 -3.48
C VAL A 227 -0.73 15.72 -2.03
N LEU A 228 -1.80 15.01 -1.71
CA LEU A 228 -2.33 14.92 -0.35
C LEU A 228 -1.57 13.87 0.47
N GLU A 229 -1.23 14.21 1.71
CA GLU A 229 -0.60 13.29 2.68
C GLU A 229 -1.63 12.72 3.66
N SER A 230 -2.70 13.47 3.94
CA SER A 230 -3.83 12.95 4.71
C SER A 230 -5.15 13.68 4.40
N VAL A 231 -6.24 12.93 4.50
CA VAL A 231 -7.60 13.42 4.29
C VAL A 231 -8.50 12.93 5.41
N ASP A 232 -9.23 13.84 6.05
CA ASP A 232 -10.37 13.49 6.90
C ASP A 232 -11.66 13.57 6.08
N ILE A 233 -12.26 12.41 5.80
CA ILE A 233 -13.57 12.31 5.14
C ILE A 233 -14.68 12.45 6.20
N PRO A 234 -15.63 13.40 6.06
CA PRO A 234 -16.69 13.59 7.04
C PRO A 234 -17.72 12.45 6.98
N THR A 235 -18.34 12.17 8.13
CA THR A 235 -19.39 11.14 8.28
C THR A 235 -20.69 11.46 7.54
N THR A 236 -20.80 12.62 6.90
CA THR A 236 -21.92 12.96 6.02
C THR A 236 -21.80 12.29 4.65
N VAL A 237 -20.57 11.89 4.25
CA VAL A 237 -20.29 11.27 2.95
C VAL A 237 -20.81 9.84 2.92
N THR A 238 -21.52 9.50 1.84
CA THR A 238 -22.14 8.20 1.58
C THR A 238 -21.58 7.49 0.36
N SER A 239 -20.84 8.19 -0.51
CA SER A 239 -20.19 7.60 -1.69
C SER A 239 -18.87 8.28 -2.04
N ILE A 240 -17.92 7.48 -2.54
CA ILE A 240 -16.63 7.92 -3.07
C ILE A 240 -16.56 7.41 -4.51
N GLY A 241 -16.33 8.32 -5.46
CA GLY A 241 -16.34 8.06 -6.91
C GLY A 241 -15.05 7.41 -7.41
N ASP A 242 -15.02 7.17 -8.72
CA ASP A 242 -13.89 6.53 -9.41
C ASP A 242 -12.67 7.45 -9.37
N ASN A 243 -11.49 6.90 -9.11
CA ASN A 243 -10.22 7.64 -9.00
C ASN A 243 -10.23 8.80 -7.98
N ALA A 244 -11.22 8.87 -7.08
CA ALA A 244 -11.47 10.04 -6.25
C ALA A 244 -10.23 10.55 -5.48
N PHE A 245 -9.33 9.66 -5.05
CA PHE A 245 -8.09 9.98 -4.35
C PHE A 245 -6.86 9.32 -5.01
N SER A 246 -6.93 8.98 -6.30
CA SER A 246 -5.82 8.29 -6.97
C SER A 246 -4.58 9.19 -7.11
N GLY A 247 -3.37 8.61 -6.99
CA GLY A 247 -2.11 9.31 -7.25
C GLY A 247 -1.68 10.31 -6.16
N ASN A 248 -2.01 10.05 -4.89
CA ASN A 248 -1.62 10.89 -3.76
C ASN A 248 -0.58 10.20 -2.85
N ASP A 249 -0.11 10.87 -1.80
CA ASP A 249 0.83 10.32 -0.81
C ASP A 249 0.11 9.86 0.48
N LEU A 250 -1.15 9.39 0.37
CA LEU A 250 -1.93 9.02 1.55
C LEU A 250 -1.31 7.82 2.24
N THR A 251 -0.85 8.01 3.48
CA THR A 251 -0.29 6.92 4.32
C THR A 251 -1.35 6.17 5.12
N SER A 252 -2.49 6.81 5.34
CA SER A 252 -3.67 6.25 5.98
C SER A 252 -4.92 7.00 5.55
N ILE A 253 -6.06 6.30 5.54
CA ILE A 253 -7.36 6.90 5.28
C ILE A 253 -8.42 6.26 6.18
N ASN A 254 -9.25 7.09 6.82
CA ASN A 254 -10.39 6.62 7.59
C ASN A 254 -11.67 6.78 6.76
N ILE A 255 -12.17 5.69 6.20
CA ILE A 255 -13.43 5.67 5.46
C ILE A 255 -14.59 5.55 6.45
N PRO A 256 -15.50 6.54 6.53
CA PRO A 256 -16.62 6.48 7.47
C PRO A 256 -17.59 5.33 7.17
N ASN A 257 -18.21 4.78 8.23
CA ASN A 257 -19.25 3.74 8.09
C ASN A 257 -20.52 4.20 7.34
N SER A 258 -20.68 5.51 7.12
CA SER A 258 -21.74 6.06 6.28
C SER A 258 -21.51 5.81 4.79
N VAL A 259 -20.28 5.50 4.36
CA VAL A 259 -19.93 5.23 2.96
C VAL A 259 -20.47 3.87 2.55
N THR A 260 -21.32 3.85 1.54
CA THR A 260 -21.99 2.65 1.02
C THR A 260 -21.42 2.18 -0.32
N SER A 261 -20.63 3.02 -0.99
CA SER A 261 -19.97 2.68 -2.25
C SER A 261 -18.61 3.37 -2.38
N ILE A 262 -17.62 2.66 -2.91
CA ILE A 262 -16.30 3.15 -3.26
C ILE A 262 -16.06 2.76 -4.72
N GLY A 263 -15.73 3.75 -5.55
CA GLY A 263 -15.55 3.59 -6.99
C GLY A 263 -14.26 2.86 -7.39
N LYS A 264 -14.16 2.57 -8.67
CA LYS A 264 -12.97 1.98 -9.31
C LYS A 264 -11.76 2.88 -9.06
N ALA A 265 -10.62 2.28 -8.74
CA ALA A 265 -9.33 2.96 -8.55
C ALA A 265 -9.36 4.14 -7.54
N ALA A 266 -10.37 4.20 -6.65
CA ALA A 266 -10.58 5.36 -5.79
C ALA A 266 -9.37 5.71 -4.91
N PHE A 267 -8.55 4.74 -4.53
CA PHE A 267 -7.33 4.90 -3.74
C PHE A 267 -6.10 4.29 -4.42
N LYS A 268 -6.12 4.19 -5.76
CA LYS A 268 -4.99 3.67 -6.53
C LYS A 268 -3.76 4.58 -6.44
N ASP A 269 -2.56 4.00 -6.45
CA ASP A 269 -1.27 4.71 -6.46
C ASP A 269 -1.18 5.69 -5.28
N ASN A 270 -1.18 5.13 -4.07
CA ASN A 270 -1.00 5.85 -2.80
C ASN A 270 0.03 5.11 -1.93
N ASN A 271 0.27 5.57 -0.70
CA ASN A 271 1.23 4.97 0.23
C ASN A 271 0.52 4.29 1.41
N LEU A 272 -0.69 3.73 1.19
CA LEU A 272 -1.52 3.22 2.28
C LEU A 272 -0.89 1.95 2.87
N THR A 273 -0.56 1.99 4.15
CA THR A 273 0.01 0.84 4.87
C THR A 273 -1.04 -0.09 5.48
N SER A 274 -2.26 0.44 5.67
CA SER A 274 -3.41 -0.30 6.16
C SER A 274 -4.71 0.35 5.70
N ILE A 275 -5.77 -0.44 5.58
CA ILE A 275 -7.10 0.04 5.27
C ILE A 275 -8.17 -0.70 6.07
N LYS A 276 -9.15 0.05 6.56
CA LYS A 276 -10.37 -0.50 7.15
C LYS A 276 -11.53 -0.35 6.17
N ILE A 277 -11.98 -1.46 5.61
CA ILE A 277 -13.18 -1.48 4.76
C ILE A 277 -14.43 -1.33 5.66
N PRO A 278 -15.33 -0.36 5.38
CA PRO A 278 -16.58 -0.22 6.12
C PRO A 278 -17.50 -1.44 5.98
N ASN A 279 -18.23 -1.79 7.05
CA ASN A 279 -19.20 -2.91 7.07
C ASN A 279 -20.44 -2.68 6.18
N SER A 280 -20.56 -1.52 5.56
CA SER A 280 -21.59 -1.18 4.58
C SER A 280 -21.22 -1.59 3.15
N ILE A 281 -19.94 -1.91 2.89
CA ILE A 281 -19.43 -2.25 1.55
C ILE A 281 -19.70 -3.72 1.24
N THR A 282 -20.41 -4.00 0.14
CA THR A 282 -20.77 -5.36 -0.28
C THR A 282 -19.88 -5.93 -1.39
N SER A 283 -19.07 -5.09 -2.04
CA SER A 283 -18.14 -5.46 -3.11
C SER A 283 -16.92 -4.56 -3.09
N ILE A 284 -15.74 -5.13 -3.30
CA ILE A 284 -14.50 -4.37 -3.47
C ILE A 284 -14.36 -4.06 -4.95
N ALA A 285 -14.26 -2.77 -5.30
CA ALA A 285 -14.23 -2.32 -6.69
C ALA A 285 -12.90 -2.64 -7.39
N ASP A 286 -12.90 -2.56 -8.72
CA ASP A 286 -11.71 -2.74 -9.54
C ASP A 286 -10.62 -1.72 -9.19
N GLU A 287 -9.36 -2.15 -9.16
CA GLU A 287 -8.15 -1.33 -8.99
C GLU A 287 -8.13 -0.46 -7.72
N VAL A 288 -9.10 -0.63 -6.79
CA VAL A 288 -9.42 0.36 -5.75
C VAL A 288 -8.25 0.66 -4.81
N PHE A 289 -7.40 -0.33 -4.52
CA PHE A 289 -6.18 -0.19 -3.73
C PHE A 289 -4.93 -0.67 -4.49
N MET A 290 -4.96 -0.65 -5.83
CA MET A 290 -3.79 -0.98 -6.65
C MET A 290 -2.64 -0.02 -6.35
N GLY A 291 -1.38 -0.49 -6.28
CA GLY A 291 -0.22 0.38 -6.11
C GLY A 291 -0.21 1.07 -4.75
N ASN A 292 -0.21 0.29 -3.67
CA ASN A 292 -0.14 0.80 -2.30
C ASN A 292 0.87 -0.02 -1.47
N ASP A 293 1.05 0.32 -0.19
CA ASP A 293 1.97 -0.38 0.71
C ASP A 293 1.22 -1.32 1.69
N LEU A 294 0.08 -1.90 1.27
CA LEU A 294 -0.76 -2.69 2.17
C LEU A 294 -0.09 -4.01 2.52
N THR A 295 0.12 -4.23 3.82
CA THR A 295 0.71 -5.49 4.33
C THR A 295 -0.33 -6.49 4.81
N SER A 296 -1.55 -6.01 5.10
CA SER A 296 -2.66 -6.84 5.58
C SER A 296 -4.01 -6.19 5.27
N ILE A 297 -5.02 -7.05 5.10
CA ILE A 297 -6.39 -6.63 4.82
C ILE A 297 -7.37 -7.47 5.64
N ASN A 298 -8.33 -6.80 6.27
CA ASN A 298 -9.48 -7.46 6.86
C ASN A 298 -10.71 -7.21 5.99
N ILE A 299 -11.13 -8.23 5.25
CA ILE A 299 -12.30 -8.17 4.37
C ILE A 299 -13.55 -8.47 5.19
N PRO A 300 -14.52 -7.53 5.31
CA PRO A 300 -15.75 -7.78 6.06
C PRO A 300 -16.61 -8.91 5.48
N ASN A 301 -17.29 -9.66 6.35
CA ASN A 301 -18.12 -10.82 5.96
C ASN A 301 -19.36 -10.49 5.10
N ASN A 302 -19.66 -9.20 4.90
CA ASN A 302 -20.74 -8.76 4.01
C ASN A 302 -20.23 -8.47 2.58
N VAL A 303 -18.91 -8.51 2.35
CA VAL A 303 -18.32 -8.43 1.01
C VAL A 303 -18.48 -9.77 0.31
N THR A 304 -18.94 -9.74 -0.94
CA THR A 304 -19.19 -10.94 -1.76
C THR A 304 -18.26 -11.07 -2.96
N THR A 305 -17.65 -9.98 -3.41
CA THR A 305 -16.77 -9.98 -4.60
C THR A 305 -15.54 -9.11 -4.39
N ILE A 306 -14.44 -9.54 -5.01
CA ILE A 306 -13.19 -8.77 -5.14
C ILE A 306 -13.01 -8.42 -6.62
N GLY A 307 -12.92 -7.13 -6.93
CA GLY A 307 -12.76 -6.60 -8.28
C GLY A 307 -11.41 -6.91 -8.92
N LYS A 308 -11.33 -6.62 -10.22
CA LYS A 308 -10.10 -6.75 -11.02
C LYS A 308 -8.99 -5.89 -10.43
N ALA A 309 -7.78 -6.44 -10.25
CA ALA A 309 -6.59 -5.76 -9.77
C ALA A 309 -6.78 -4.97 -8.46
N ALA A 310 -7.79 -5.31 -7.65
CA ALA A 310 -8.18 -4.52 -6.49
C ALA A 310 -7.05 -4.31 -5.47
N PHE A 311 -6.15 -5.29 -5.35
CA PHE A 311 -5.01 -5.33 -4.44
C PHE A 311 -3.70 -5.66 -5.16
N LYS A 312 -3.62 -5.40 -6.46
CA LYS A 312 -2.41 -5.59 -7.26
C LYS A 312 -1.31 -4.64 -6.80
N ASP A 313 -0.05 -5.07 -6.89
CA ASP A 313 1.13 -4.25 -6.57
C ASP A 313 1.01 -3.61 -5.17
N ASN A 314 0.89 -4.47 -4.14
CA ASN A 314 0.91 -4.13 -2.71
C ASN A 314 2.03 -4.89 -1.99
N ASP A 315 2.11 -4.85 -0.66
CA ASP A 315 3.14 -5.56 0.13
C ASP A 315 2.55 -6.76 0.90
N PHE A 316 1.54 -7.43 0.35
CA PHE A 316 0.92 -8.56 1.04
C PHE A 316 1.88 -9.75 1.10
N THR A 317 2.07 -10.28 2.31
CA THR A 317 2.77 -11.57 2.55
C THR A 317 1.80 -12.70 2.84
N THR A 318 0.60 -12.38 3.33
CA THR A 318 -0.48 -13.33 3.60
C THR A 318 -1.82 -12.69 3.31
N VAL A 319 -2.78 -13.47 2.81
CA VAL A 319 -4.17 -13.04 2.62
C VAL A 319 -5.13 -14.14 3.06
N ASN A 320 -6.17 -13.73 3.80
CA ASN A 320 -7.29 -14.59 4.16
C ASN A 320 -8.56 -14.11 3.45
N ILE A 321 -9.04 -14.89 2.48
CA ILE A 321 -10.27 -14.62 1.75
C ILE A 321 -11.45 -15.23 2.52
N PRO A 322 -12.40 -14.44 3.04
CA PRO A 322 -13.48 -14.96 3.87
C PRO A 322 -14.51 -15.77 3.08
N ASN A 323 -15.25 -16.64 3.77
CA ASN A 323 -16.32 -17.49 3.21
C ASN A 323 -17.48 -16.72 2.56
N SER A 324 -17.55 -15.40 2.71
CA SER A 324 -18.56 -14.58 2.04
C SER A 324 -18.22 -14.31 0.57
N ILE A 325 -16.96 -14.45 0.17
CA ILE A 325 -16.50 -14.18 -1.19
C ILE A 325 -16.90 -15.31 -2.13
N THR A 326 -17.56 -14.94 -3.23
CA THR A 326 -18.00 -15.87 -4.28
C THR A 326 -17.17 -15.75 -5.55
N ALA A 327 -16.45 -14.64 -5.74
CA ALA A 327 -15.62 -14.42 -6.92
C ALA A 327 -14.40 -13.54 -6.61
N ILE A 328 -13.25 -13.94 -7.17
CA ILE A 328 -11.99 -13.19 -7.12
C ILE A 328 -11.66 -12.72 -8.53
N GLY A 329 -11.51 -11.40 -8.72
CA GLY A 329 -11.28 -10.77 -10.00
C GLY A 329 -9.92 -11.08 -10.64
N GLU A 330 -9.81 -10.78 -11.92
CA GLU A 330 -8.55 -10.82 -12.67
C GLU A 330 -7.47 -9.98 -11.99
N GLU A 331 -6.25 -10.51 -11.86
CA GLU A 331 -5.09 -9.82 -11.27
C GLU A 331 -5.29 -9.32 -9.82
N ALA A 332 -6.34 -9.77 -9.11
CA ALA A 332 -6.76 -9.18 -7.84
C ALA A 332 -5.63 -9.05 -6.80
N PHE A 333 -4.77 -10.06 -6.68
CA PHE A 333 -3.59 -10.11 -5.80
C PHE A 333 -2.33 -10.49 -6.59
N MET A 334 -2.27 -10.09 -7.87
CA MET A 334 -1.09 -10.32 -8.69
C MET A 334 0.11 -9.63 -8.03
N GLY A 335 1.24 -10.33 -7.93
CA GLY A 335 2.52 -9.69 -7.65
C GLY A 335 3.12 -9.12 -8.95
N SER A 336 4.36 -8.69 -8.89
CA SER A 336 5.05 -8.12 -10.05
C SER A 336 6.08 -9.10 -10.60
N LYS A 337 6.25 -9.09 -11.92
CA LYS A 337 7.34 -9.78 -12.60
C LYS A 337 8.64 -8.96 -12.60
N THR A 338 8.51 -7.65 -12.36
CA THR A 338 9.61 -6.68 -12.37
C THR A 338 9.90 -6.27 -10.94
N LYS A 339 11.14 -6.47 -10.49
CA LYS A 339 11.67 -6.10 -9.15
C LYS A 339 11.69 -4.57 -8.89
N LEU A 340 10.59 -3.89 -9.14
CA LEU A 340 10.35 -2.53 -8.67
C LEU A 340 9.72 -2.65 -7.28
N ASP A 341 10.09 -1.74 -6.39
CA ASP A 341 10.10 -1.91 -4.93
C ASP A 341 8.74 -2.17 -4.22
N PHE A 342 7.64 -2.38 -4.95
CA PHE A 342 6.27 -2.58 -4.43
C PHE A 342 5.59 -3.73 -5.17
N GLU A 343 5.55 -4.93 -4.57
CA GLU A 343 4.94 -6.10 -5.20
C GLU A 343 4.47 -7.13 -4.18
N ASN A 344 3.32 -7.76 -4.46
CA ASN A 344 2.79 -8.80 -3.59
C ASN A 344 3.76 -9.97 -3.55
N LYS A 345 4.02 -10.48 -2.34
CA LYS A 345 4.92 -11.60 -2.07
C LYS A 345 4.20 -12.60 -1.18
N LEU A 346 3.01 -13.00 -1.62
CA LEU A 346 2.17 -13.91 -0.84
C LEU A 346 2.91 -15.23 -0.64
N THR A 347 3.19 -15.58 0.61
CA THR A 347 3.76 -16.88 1.00
C THR A 347 2.69 -17.85 1.49
N SER A 348 1.54 -17.31 1.91
CA SER A 348 0.38 -18.05 2.40
C SER A 348 -0.93 -17.43 1.95
N LEU A 349 -1.87 -18.29 1.56
CA LEU A 349 -3.20 -17.94 1.09
C LEU A 349 -4.23 -18.86 1.73
N ILE A 350 -5.30 -18.29 2.30
CA ILE A 350 -6.47 -19.03 2.75
C ILE A 350 -7.65 -18.62 1.88
N LEU A 351 -8.32 -19.60 1.28
CA LEU A 351 -9.48 -19.41 0.41
C LEU A 351 -10.78 -19.83 1.13
N GLY A 352 -11.78 -18.95 1.07
CA GLY A 352 -13.09 -19.21 1.62
C GLY A 352 -13.89 -20.25 0.81
N ASN A 353 -14.78 -20.98 1.47
CA ASN A 353 -15.46 -22.15 0.90
C ASN A 353 -16.70 -21.85 0.02
N LYS A 354 -16.88 -20.61 -0.44
CA LYS A 354 -17.98 -20.22 -1.34
C LYS A 354 -17.49 -19.61 -2.66
N ILE A 355 -16.18 -19.63 -2.89
CA ILE A 355 -15.59 -19.09 -4.12
C ILE A 355 -15.99 -20.00 -5.28
N ASN A 356 -16.68 -19.45 -6.27
CA ASN A 356 -17.09 -20.17 -7.47
C ASN A 356 -16.02 -20.10 -8.56
N SER A 357 -15.29 -18.97 -8.64
CA SER A 357 -14.33 -18.70 -9.70
C SER A 357 -13.13 -17.89 -9.20
N ILE A 358 -11.94 -18.30 -9.65
CA ILE A 358 -10.68 -17.58 -9.46
C ILE A 358 -10.29 -16.95 -10.81
N GLY A 359 -10.17 -15.61 -10.83
CA GLY A 359 -9.90 -14.86 -12.04
C GLY A 359 -8.51 -15.09 -12.64
N ASN A 360 -8.33 -14.64 -13.89
CA ASN A 360 -7.05 -14.73 -14.59
C ASN A 360 -5.95 -14.01 -13.80
N LYS A 361 -4.77 -14.61 -13.65
CA LYS A 361 -3.62 -14.06 -12.92
C LYS A 361 -3.92 -13.62 -11.48
N ALA A 362 -5.02 -14.06 -10.87
CA ALA A 362 -5.47 -13.54 -9.58
C ALA A 362 -4.39 -13.60 -8.48
N PHE A 363 -3.51 -14.60 -8.54
CA PHE A 363 -2.41 -14.84 -7.61
C PHE A 363 -1.08 -15.13 -8.35
N ALA A 364 -0.93 -14.66 -9.59
CA ALA A 364 0.30 -14.86 -10.35
C ALA A 364 1.47 -14.05 -9.77
N TYR A 365 2.70 -14.50 -9.99
CA TYR A 365 3.93 -13.82 -9.60
C TYR A 365 4.03 -13.53 -8.09
N ASN A 366 3.71 -14.54 -7.28
CA ASN A 366 3.82 -14.49 -5.81
C ASN A 366 4.84 -15.54 -5.33
N GLU A 367 4.91 -15.78 -4.02
CA GLU A 367 5.84 -16.71 -3.38
C GLU A 367 5.09 -17.89 -2.71
N LEU A 368 3.89 -18.22 -3.20
CA LEU A 368 3.03 -19.21 -2.55
C LEU A 368 3.69 -20.58 -2.60
N THR A 369 3.72 -21.27 -1.46
CA THR A 369 4.32 -22.61 -1.34
C THR A 369 3.30 -23.74 -1.42
N SER A 370 2.06 -23.45 -1.05
CA SER A 370 0.94 -24.37 -1.14
C SER A 370 -0.38 -23.63 -1.29
N VAL A 371 -1.35 -24.28 -1.94
CA VAL A 371 -2.73 -23.79 -2.07
C VAL A 371 -3.69 -24.97 -1.97
N GLU A 372 -4.74 -24.80 -1.17
CA GLU A 372 -5.93 -25.65 -1.16
C GLU A 372 -7.04 -24.91 -1.92
N ILE A 373 -7.44 -25.44 -3.08
CA ILE A 373 -8.55 -24.91 -3.88
C ILE A 373 -9.85 -25.50 -3.30
N PRO A 374 -10.78 -24.69 -2.75
CA PRO A 374 -11.99 -25.21 -2.13
C PRO A 374 -12.90 -25.97 -3.11
N ASP A 375 -13.65 -26.94 -2.59
CA ASP A 375 -14.65 -27.73 -3.35
C ASP A 375 -15.72 -26.88 -4.07
N SER A 376 -15.92 -25.62 -3.68
CA SER A 376 -16.87 -24.73 -4.35
C SER A 376 -16.35 -24.17 -5.68
N VAL A 377 -15.05 -24.24 -5.93
CA VAL A 377 -14.44 -23.64 -7.12
C VAL A 377 -14.74 -24.51 -8.34
N THR A 378 -15.31 -23.87 -9.36
CA THR A 378 -15.66 -24.54 -10.63
C THR A 378 -14.73 -24.15 -11.77
N SER A 379 -14.09 -22.98 -11.69
CA SER A 379 -13.22 -22.44 -12.74
C SER A 379 -11.99 -21.77 -12.15
N ILE A 380 -10.82 -22.17 -12.67
CA ILE A 380 -9.52 -21.54 -12.39
C ILE A 380 -9.07 -20.82 -13.65
N GLY A 381 -8.89 -19.50 -13.54
CA GLY A 381 -8.56 -18.63 -14.67
C GLY A 381 -7.18 -18.85 -15.26
N LYS A 382 -6.95 -18.24 -16.43
CA LYS A 382 -5.66 -18.22 -17.11
C LYS A 382 -4.57 -17.62 -16.22
N ASP A 383 -3.43 -18.30 -16.12
CA ASP A 383 -2.26 -17.91 -15.35
C ASP A 383 -2.56 -17.67 -13.84
N ALA A 384 -3.68 -18.16 -13.30
CA ALA A 384 -4.18 -17.76 -11.98
C ALA A 384 -3.15 -17.89 -10.83
N PHE A 385 -2.31 -18.92 -10.87
CA PHE A 385 -1.24 -19.22 -9.92
C PHE A 385 0.13 -19.36 -10.61
N LYS A 386 0.30 -18.76 -11.78
CA LYS A 386 1.57 -18.78 -12.53
C LYS A 386 2.72 -18.16 -11.73
N ALA A 387 3.93 -18.71 -11.87
CA ALA A 387 5.15 -18.14 -11.28
C ALA A 387 5.03 -17.96 -9.76
N ASN A 388 4.80 -19.08 -9.08
CA ASN A 388 4.83 -19.20 -7.62
C ASN A 388 5.88 -20.27 -7.22
N ASN A 389 5.96 -20.59 -5.93
CA ASN A 389 6.83 -21.63 -5.40
C ASN A 389 6.01 -22.87 -4.97
N LEU A 390 4.90 -23.15 -5.66
CA LEU A 390 3.95 -24.19 -5.22
C LEU A 390 4.61 -25.55 -5.32
N ASN A 391 4.84 -26.20 -4.18
CA ASN A 391 5.28 -27.59 -4.10
C ASN A 391 4.16 -28.56 -3.70
N SER A 392 3.03 -28.02 -3.24
CA SER A 392 1.81 -28.75 -2.89
C SER A 392 0.57 -28.02 -3.42
N LEU A 393 -0.34 -28.76 -4.05
CA LEU A 393 -1.59 -28.25 -4.58
C LEU A 393 -2.69 -29.29 -4.33
N ASP A 394 -3.77 -28.86 -3.70
CA ASP A 394 -5.00 -29.64 -3.57
C ASP A 394 -6.10 -28.99 -4.42
N LEU A 395 -6.71 -29.75 -5.32
CA LEU A 395 -7.76 -29.29 -6.23
C LEU A 395 -9.13 -29.74 -5.70
N GLY A 396 -10.01 -28.78 -5.47
CA GLY A 396 -11.38 -29.05 -5.05
C GLY A 396 -12.14 -29.93 -6.05
N ASN A 397 -13.05 -30.74 -5.52
CA ASN A 397 -13.75 -31.78 -6.28
C ASN A 397 -14.77 -31.26 -7.30
N SER A 398 -15.04 -29.95 -7.36
CA SER A 398 -15.96 -29.35 -8.34
C SER A 398 -15.25 -28.58 -9.47
N VAL A 399 -13.92 -28.61 -9.54
CA VAL A 399 -13.18 -27.91 -10.60
C VAL A 399 -13.48 -28.54 -11.95
N ILE A 400 -14.10 -27.80 -12.86
CA ILE A 400 -14.49 -28.29 -14.20
C ILE A 400 -13.36 -28.07 -15.21
N SER A 401 -12.68 -26.92 -15.12
CA SER A 401 -11.65 -26.52 -16.06
C SER A 401 -10.47 -25.82 -15.38
N ILE A 402 -9.27 -26.21 -15.80
CA ILE A 402 -8.01 -25.57 -15.43
C ILE A 402 -7.58 -24.69 -16.61
N GLY A 403 -7.53 -23.37 -16.40
CA GLY A 403 -7.19 -22.40 -17.45
C GLY A 403 -5.74 -22.50 -17.96
N ASP A 404 -5.49 -21.86 -19.09
CA ASP A 404 -4.15 -21.78 -19.69
C ASP A 404 -3.12 -21.26 -18.70
N GLY A 405 -1.97 -21.91 -18.56
CA GLY A 405 -0.87 -21.46 -17.70
C GLY A 405 -1.20 -21.41 -16.21
N ALA A 406 -2.36 -21.91 -15.77
CA ALA A 406 -2.90 -21.69 -14.42
C ALA A 406 -1.92 -22.01 -13.30
N PHE A 407 -1.12 -23.06 -13.46
CA PHE A 407 -0.08 -23.49 -12.52
C PHE A 407 1.30 -23.57 -13.17
N SER A 408 1.54 -22.82 -14.26
CA SER A 408 2.84 -22.78 -14.94
C SER A 408 3.93 -22.13 -14.08
N GLU A 409 5.19 -22.51 -14.29
CA GLU A 409 6.36 -21.95 -13.58
C GLU A 409 6.20 -22.09 -12.05
N ASN A 410 6.10 -23.34 -11.57
CA ASN A 410 5.94 -23.67 -10.15
C ASN A 410 6.92 -24.80 -9.74
N GLU A 411 6.79 -25.32 -8.52
CA GLU A 411 7.67 -26.37 -7.98
C GLU A 411 6.93 -27.69 -7.72
N LEU A 412 5.77 -27.93 -8.37
CA LEU A 412 4.91 -29.07 -8.06
C LEU A 412 5.62 -30.38 -8.37
N THR A 413 5.56 -31.33 -7.43
CA THR A 413 6.23 -32.65 -7.57
C THR A 413 5.27 -33.77 -7.98
N SER A 414 3.98 -33.57 -7.70
CA SER A 414 2.90 -34.45 -8.13
C SER A 414 1.60 -33.65 -8.22
N ILE A 415 0.63 -34.16 -8.98
CA ILE A 415 -0.73 -33.61 -9.03
C ILE A 415 -1.74 -34.73 -9.22
N GLN A 416 -2.90 -34.58 -8.57
CA GLN A 416 -4.08 -35.42 -8.78
C GLN A 416 -5.13 -34.55 -9.46
N ILE A 417 -5.59 -34.95 -10.64
CA ILE A 417 -6.64 -34.24 -11.36
C ILE A 417 -8.00 -34.80 -10.94
N PRO A 418 -8.89 -34.01 -10.29
CA PRO A 418 -10.19 -34.51 -9.85
C PRO A 418 -11.08 -34.97 -11.00
N ASP A 419 -12.02 -35.88 -10.70
CA ASP A 419 -12.96 -36.42 -11.69
C ASP A 419 -13.90 -35.39 -12.31
N SER A 420 -14.06 -34.23 -11.70
CA SER A 420 -14.84 -33.14 -12.29
C SER A 420 -14.14 -32.44 -13.45
N VAL A 421 -12.81 -32.58 -13.59
CA VAL A 421 -12.04 -31.86 -14.60
C VAL A 421 -12.25 -32.49 -15.98
N THR A 422 -12.78 -31.72 -16.92
CA THR A 422 -12.99 -32.17 -18.30
C THR A 422 -11.93 -31.67 -19.28
N SER A 423 -11.21 -30.60 -18.93
CA SER A 423 -10.24 -29.95 -19.81
C SER A 423 -9.08 -29.29 -19.04
N ILE A 424 -7.87 -29.50 -19.54
CA ILE A 424 -6.63 -28.87 -19.05
C ILE A 424 -6.12 -27.90 -20.12
N GLY A 425 -5.98 -26.62 -19.78
CA GLY A 425 -5.59 -25.54 -20.70
C GLY A 425 -4.14 -25.61 -21.20
N MET A 426 -3.83 -24.74 -22.16
CA MET A 426 -2.48 -24.60 -22.73
C MET A 426 -1.47 -24.26 -21.63
N ALA A 427 -0.35 -24.98 -21.56
CA ALA A 427 0.73 -24.75 -20.60
C ALA A 427 0.30 -24.80 -19.12
N ALA A 428 -0.85 -25.41 -18.79
CA ALA A 428 -1.43 -25.36 -17.44
C ALA A 428 -0.45 -25.79 -16.33
N PHE A 429 0.41 -26.78 -16.60
CA PHE A 429 1.45 -27.27 -15.70
C PHE A 429 2.85 -27.20 -16.33
N PHE A 430 3.07 -26.25 -17.26
CA PHE A 430 4.37 -26.01 -17.88
C PHE A 430 5.42 -25.62 -16.84
N ASP A 431 6.66 -26.11 -16.99
CA ASP A 431 7.82 -25.72 -16.17
C ASP A 431 7.55 -25.91 -14.66
N ASN A 432 7.45 -27.19 -14.29
CA ASN A 432 7.25 -27.67 -12.92
C ASN A 432 8.24 -28.80 -12.62
N ASN A 433 8.13 -29.41 -11.43
CA ASN A 433 8.97 -30.53 -11.01
C ASN A 433 8.22 -31.87 -11.01
N LEU A 434 7.13 -32.00 -11.78
CA LEU A 434 6.21 -33.14 -11.66
C LEU A 434 6.93 -34.45 -11.97
N THR A 435 6.90 -35.38 -11.03
CA THR A 435 7.42 -36.75 -11.21
C THR A 435 6.31 -37.76 -11.48
N SER A 436 5.08 -37.42 -11.08
CA SER A 436 3.84 -38.17 -11.35
C SER A 436 2.67 -37.22 -11.57
N VAL A 437 1.74 -37.66 -12.41
CA VAL A 437 0.45 -37.03 -12.65
C VAL A 437 -0.59 -38.14 -12.64
N ASP A 438 -1.66 -37.98 -11.87
CA ASP A 438 -2.86 -38.82 -11.98
C ASP A 438 -3.92 -38.06 -12.77
N LEU A 439 -4.16 -38.50 -14.01
CA LEU A 439 -5.16 -37.91 -14.90
C LEU A 439 -6.49 -38.63 -14.69
N SER A 440 -7.55 -37.89 -14.37
CA SER A 440 -8.89 -38.47 -14.34
C SER A 440 -9.32 -38.99 -15.72
N ASN A 441 -10.08 -40.09 -15.70
CA ASN A 441 -10.77 -40.64 -16.87
C ASN A 441 -11.84 -39.72 -17.46
N ASN A 442 -12.12 -38.55 -16.89
CA ASN A 442 -13.04 -37.57 -17.45
C ASN A 442 -12.35 -36.47 -18.27
N VAL A 443 -11.02 -36.40 -18.26
CA VAL A 443 -10.26 -35.42 -19.05
C VAL A 443 -10.37 -35.78 -20.54
N THR A 444 -10.90 -34.86 -21.34
CA THR A 444 -11.09 -35.11 -22.79
C THR A 444 -10.05 -34.45 -23.68
N SER A 445 -9.35 -33.45 -23.16
CA SER A 445 -8.33 -32.68 -23.90
C SER A 445 -7.29 -32.08 -22.97
N ILE A 446 -6.02 -32.11 -23.42
CA ILE A 446 -4.91 -31.38 -22.82
C ILE A 446 -4.36 -30.41 -23.86
N GLY A 447 -4.33 -29.11 -23.51
CA GLY A 447 -3.84 -28.05 -24.37
C GLY A 447 -2.32 -28.13 -24.64
N ASP A 448 -1.87 -27.35 -25.62
CA ASP A 448 -0.47 -27.28 -26.02
C ASP A 448 0.45 -27.00 -24.82
N PHE A 449 1.61 -27.64 -24.78
CA PHE A 449 2.61 -27.50 -23.70
C PHE A 449 2.12 -27.89 -22.29
N GLY A 450 0.95 -28.53 -22.16
CA GLY A 450 0.25 -28.73 -20.89
C GLY A 450 1.10 -29.28 -19.74
N PHE A 451 1.98 -30.24 -20.02
CA PHE A 451 2.92 -30.86 -19.08
C PHE A 451 4.38 -30.77 -19.56
N GLN A 452 4.69 -29.82 -20.44
CA GLN A 452 6.05 -29.63 -20.97
C GLN A 452 7.00 -29.13 -19.87
N LYS A 453 8.28 -29.52 -19.94
CA LYS A 453 9.34 -29.16 -18.97
C LYS A 453 8.97 -29.60 -17.56
N ASN A 454 8.90 -30.90 -17.37
CA ASN A 454 8.67 -31.54 -16.08
C ASN A 454 9.67 -32.69 -15.89
N ASN A 455 9.49 -33.49 -14.82
CA ASN A 455 10.35 -34.61 -14.48
C ASN A 455 9.62 -35.96 -14.59
N LEU A 456 8.57 -36.06 -15.40
CA LEU A 456 7.70 -37.24 -15.46
C LEU A 456 8.49 -38.45 -15.93
N LYS A 457 8.41 -39.55 -15.18
CA LYS A 457 9.03 -40.83 -15.56
C LYS A 457 8.08 -41.76 -16.30
N SER A 458 6.80 -41.62 -16.00
CA SER A 458 5.67 -42.32 -16.62
C SER A 458 4.44 -41.44 -16.54
N VAL A 459 3.54 -41.61 -17.49
CA VAL A 459 2.20 -41.02 -17.45
C VAL A 459 1.22 -42.02 -18.05
N GLU A 460 0.09 -42.22 -17.38
CA GLU A 460 -1.04 -42.94 -17.94
C GLU A 460 -1.97 -41.92 -18.60
N ILE A 461 -2.12 -42.02 -19.93
CA ILE A 461 -3.01 -41.15 -20.69
C ILE A 461 -4.35 -41.89 -20.81
N PRO A 462 -5.43 -41.42 -20.16
CA PRO A 462 -6.71 -42.13 -20.19
C PRO A 462 -7.33 -42.16 -21.58
N ASP A 463 -8.09 -43.22 -21.87
CA ASP A 463 -8.76 -43.40 -23.16
C ASP A 463 -9.77 -42.28 -23.47
N SER A 464 -10.26 -41.54 -22.48
CA SER A 464 -11.15 -40.40 -22.70
C SER A 464 -10.53 -39.22 -23.45
N ILE A 465 -9.20 -39.16 -23.53
CA ILE A 465 -8.49 -38.09 -24.23
C ILE A 465 -8.60 -38.29 -25.76
N ASN A 466 -9.30 -37.36 -26.40
CA ASN A 466 -9.50 -37.36 -27.85
C ASN A 466 -8.46 -36.52 -28.60
N SER A 467 -7.73 -35.65 -27.87
CA SER A 467 -6.74 -34.74 -28.43
C SER A 467 -5.65 -34.43 -27.43
N ILE A 468 -4.40 -34.54 -27.87
CA ILE A 468 -3.21 -34.06 -27.15
C ILE A 468 -2.61 -32.86 -27.89
N GLY A 469 -2.27 -31.80 -27.16
CA GLY A 469 -1.71 -30.58 -27.73
C GLY A 469 -0.28 -30.72 -28.25
N PHE A 470 0.17 -29.70 -28.98
CA PHE A 470 1.55 -29.52 -29.42
C PHE A 470 2.53 -29.54 -28.22
N LEU A 471 3.63 -30.29 -28.33
CA LEU A 471 4.68 -30.41 -27.29
C LEU A 471 4.17 -30.76 -25.88
N VAL A 472 2.99 -31.39 -25.74
CA VAL A 472 2.30 -31.55 -24.44
C VAL A 472 3.12 -32.23 -23.34
N PHE A 473 3.92 -33.25 -23.68
CA PHE A 473 4.78 -34.00 -22.75
C PHE A 473 6.26 -33.84 -23.11
N ALA A 474 6.62 -32.83 -23.90
CA ALA A 474 8.00 -32.61 -24.29
C ALA A 474 8.89 -32.19 -23.12
N TYR A 475 10.20 -32.46 -23.19
CA TYR A 475 11.16 -32.13 -22.13
C TYR A 475 10.75 -32.74 -20.79
N ASN A 476 10.61 -34.07 -20.78
CA ASN A 476 10.33 -34.87 -19.58
C ASN A 476 11.35 -36.01 -19.48
N ASN A 477 11.12 -36.95 -18.55
CA ASN A 477 11.98 -38.11 -18.34
C ASN A 477 11.26 -39.43 -18.65
N LEU A 478 10.27 -39.43 -19.54
CA LEU A 478 9.44 -40.60 -19.83
C LEU A 478 10.31 -41.72 -20.41
N THR A 479 10.16 -42.95 -19.91
CA THR A 479 10.92 -44.11 -20.40
C THR A 479 10.10 -45.04 -21.30
N SER A 480 8.78 -45.00 -21.18
CA SER A 480 7.85 -45.64 -22.09
C SER A 480 6.55 -44.84 -22.14
N ILE A 481 5.79 -45.03 -23.21
CA ILE A 481 4.45 -44.44 -23.32
C ILE A 481 3.49 -45.37 -24.05
N LYS A 482 2.25 -45.41 -23.59
CA LYS A 482 1.13 -46.03 -24.29
C LYS A 482 0.18 -44.94 -24.78
N ILE A 483 -0.10 -44.93 -26.06
CA ILE A 483 -1.05 -44.02 -26.69
C ILE A 483 -2.47 -44.57 -26.47
N PRO A 484 -3.43 -43.73 -26.00
CA PRO A 484 -4.80 -44.18 -25.76
C PRO A 484 -5.54 -44.51 -27.06
N GLU A 485 -6.52 -45.40 -26.98
CA GLU A 485 -7.20 -45.93 -28.17
C GLU A 485 -8.04 -44.88 -28.91
N ASN A 486 -8.49 -43.82 -28.24
CA ASN A 486 -9.27 -42.77 -28.89
C ASN A 486 -8.42 -41.74 -29.68
N LEU A 487 -7.09 -41.79 -29.55
CA LEU A 487 -6.22 -40.84 -30.23
C LEU A 487 -5.91 -41.29 -31.66
N THR A 488 -6.35 -40.48 -32.64
CA THR A 488 -6.07 -40.75 -34.06
C THR A 488 -4.85 -40.02 -34.61
N SER A 489 -4.29 -39.07 -33.86
CA SER A 489 -3.17 -38.24 -34.28
C SER A 489 -2.26 -37.92 -33.10
N ILE A 490 -0.95 -38.08 -33.28
CA ILE A 490 0.07 -37.67 -32.32
C ILE A 490 0.60 -36.32 -32.78
N SER A 491 0.35 -35.28 -31.99
CA SER A 491 0.68 -33.90 -32.33
C SER A 491 2.18 -33.63 -32.41
N MET A 492 2.53 -32.55 -33.11
CA MET A 492 3.93 -32.17 -33.33
C MET A 492 4.67 -32.05 -31.99
N GLY A 493 5.81 -32.72 -31.88
CA GLY A 493 6.63 -32.73 -30.67
C GLY A 493 6.01 -33.33 -29.41
N ALA A 494 4.83 -33.96 -29.45
CA ALA A 494 4.07 -34.31 -28.25
C ALA A 494 4.88 -35.05 -27.16
N PHE A 495 5.83 -35.90 -27.56
CA PHE A 495 6.72 -36.68 -26.69
C PHE A 495 8.20 -36.44 -27.00
N ALA A 496 8.56 -35.32 -27.62
CA ALA A 496 9.93 -34.97 -27.93
C ALA A 496 10.79 -34.72 -26.68
N TYR A 497 12.10 -34.92 -26.77
CA TYR A 497 13.04 -34.63 -25.68
C TYR A 497 12.69 -35.39 -24.40
N ASN A 498 12.59 -36.72 -24.52
CA ASN A 498 12.33 -37.65 -23.43
C ASN A 498 13.40 -38.76 -23.42
N ASN A 499 13.21 -39.80 -22.59
CA ASN A 499 14.09 -40.96 -22.51
C ASN A 499 13.37 -42.23 -22.99
N LEU A 500 12.43 -42.11 -23.95
CA LEU A 500 11.56 -43.22 -24.34
C LEU A 500 12.39 -44.33 -24.98
N ARG A 501 12.28 -45.55 -24.44
CA ARG A 501 12.88 -46.78 -24.98
C ARG A 501 11.85 -47.67 -25.66
N SER A 502 10.58 -47.44 -25.40
CA SER A 502 9.47 -48.11 -26.06
C SER A 502 8.26 -47.20 -26.16
N VAL A 503 7.49 -47.41 -27.22
CA VAL A 503 6.19 -46.77 -27.43
C VAL A 503 5.19 -47.82 -27.90
N ASP A 504 4.01 -47.84 -27.29
CA ASP A 504 2.83 -48.54 -27.79
C ASP A 504 1.94 -47.50 -28.47
N LEU A 505 1.90 -47.50 -29.81
CA LEU A 505 1.14 -46.55 -30.61
C LEU A 505 -0.38 -46.83 -30.60
N GLY A 506 -0.83 -47.94 -30.03
CA GLY A 506 -2.23 -48.36 -30.06
C GLY A 506 -2.72 -48.71 -31.48
N SER A 507 -4.01 -49.04 -31.59
CA SER A 507 -4.56 -49.58 -32.85
C SER A 507 -5.21 -48.55 -33.78
N ASN A 508 -5.36 -47.30 -33.31
CA ASN A 508 -6.19 -46.28 -33.97
C ASN A 508 -5.43 -45.05 -34.48
N VAL A 509 -4.14 -44.92 -34.19
CA VAL A 509 -3.31 -43.80 -34.66
C VAL A 509 -3.20 -43.83 -36.17
N LYS A 510 -3.50 -42.70 -36.82
CA LYS A 510 -3.48 -42.50 -38.28
C LYS A 510 -2.37 -41.54 -38.70
N TYR A 511 -2.04 -40.57 -37.86
CA TYR A 511 -1.12 -39.49 -38.19
C TYR A 511 -0.10 -39.33 -37.06
N ILE A 512 1.19 -39.35 -37.42
CA ILE A 512 2.30 -39.02 -36.52
C ILE A 512 2.95 -37.75 -37.08
N GLU A 513 2.74 -36.64 -36.37
CA GLU A 513 3.20 -35.32 -36.83
C GLU A 513 4.71 -35.11 -36.60
N SER A 514 5.25 -34.03 -37.16
CA SER A 514 6.68 -33.76 -37.13
C SER A 514 7.21 -33.73 -35.70
N THR A 515 8.42 -34.24 -35.51
CA THR A 515 9.12 -34.28 -34.22
C THR A 515 8.39 -34.96 -33.07
N ALA A 516 7.29 -35.69 -33.30
CA ALA A 516 6.44 -36.28 -32.26
C ALA A 516 7.23 -37.05 -31.18
N PHE A 517 8.26 -37.80 -31.58
CA PHE A 517 9.14 -38.59 -30.72
C PHE A 517 10.63 -38.20 -30.90
N LYS A 518 10.92 -36.98 -31.38
CA LYS A 518 12.29 -36.49 -31.60
C LYS A 518 13.12 -36.50 -30.32
N ASP A 519 14.41 -36.81 -30.44
CA ASP A 519 15.38 -36.81 -29.33
C ASP A 519 14.91 -37.70 -28.16
N ASN A 520 14.79 -39.00 -28.45
CA ASN A 520 14.47 -40.07 -27.49
C ASN A 520 15.53 -41.19 -27.50
N GLU A 521 15.34 -42.24 -26.71
CA GLU A 521 16.20 -43.43 -26.66
C GLU A 521 15.59 -44.63 -27.43
N LEU A 522 14.73 -44.36 -28.42
CA LEU A 522 14.06 -45.38 -29.22
C LEU A 522 15.06 -46.01 -30.20
N THR A 523 15.02 -47.32 -30.36
CA THR A 523 15.81 -48.03 -31.39
C THR A 523 14.93 -48.68 -32.44
N THR A 524 13.73 -49.10 -32.04
CA THR A 524 12.73 -49.75 -32.91
C THR A 524 11.35 -49.25 -32.51
N VAL A 525 10.45 -49.13 -33.48
CA VAL A 525 9.03 -48.82 -33.25
C VAL A 525 8.17 -49.68 -34.16
N GLU A 526 7.21 -50.40 -33.59
CA GLU A 526 6.18 -51.11 -34.35
C GLU A 526 5.12 -50.11 -34.84
N ILE A 527 4.94 -50.03 -36.16
CA ILE A 527 3.97 -49.13 -36.79
C ILE A 527 2.68 -49.90 -37.07
N PRO A 528 1.54 -49.54 -36.43
CA PRO A 528 0.28 -50.23 -36.63
C PRO A 528 -0.28 -49.95 -38.03
N GLU A 529 -1.02 -50.92 -38.59
CA GLU A 529 -1.63 -50.83 -39.95
C GLU A 529 -2.54 -49.60 -40.14
N SER A 530 -3.02 -49.01 -39.05
CA SER A 530 -3.86 -47.81 -39.05
C SER A 530 -3.10 -46.55 -39.48
N VAL A 531 -1.77 -46.51 -39.35
CA VAL A 531 -0.95 -45.33 -39.65
C VAL A 531 -0.97 -45.07 -41.15
N ARG A 532 -1.23 -43.82 -41.52
CA ARG A 532 -1.33 -43.35 -42.91
C ARG A 532 -0.28 -42.31 -43.25
N THR A 533 0.27 -41.65 -42.26
CA THR A 533 1.26 -40.59 -42.46
C THR A 533 2.17 -40.52 -41.25
N ILE A 534 3.47 -40.58 -41.52
CA ILE A 534 4.54 -40.20 -40.61
C ILE A 534 5.21 -38.98 -41.24
N ARG A 535 5.20 -37.85 -40.53
CA ARG A 535 5.81 -36.59 -41.00
C ARG A 535 7.32 -36.58 -40.79
N GLU A 536 7.97 -35.59 -41.39
CA GLU A 536 9.41 -35.36 -41.27
C GLU A 536 9.85 -35.27 -39.80
N ASP A 537 10.95 -35.94 -39.48
CA ASP A 537 11.57 -36.02 -38.16
C ASP A 537 10.66 -36.49 -37.03
N ALA A 538 9.56 -37.19 -37.33
CA ALA A 538 8.68 -37.76 -36.30
C ALA A 538 9.42 -38.68 -35.31
N PHE A 539 10.44 -39.38 -35.80
CA PHE A 539 11.39 -40.19 -35.03
C PHE A 539 12.83 -39.77 -35.41
N ASP A 540 13.81 -40.12 -34.58
CA ASP A 540 15.23 -39.90 -34.90
C ASP A 540 15.68 -40.78 -36.10
N GLU A 541 16.69 -40.33 -36.84
CA GLU A 541 17.11 -40.95 -38.12
C GLU A 541 17.54 -42.43 -37.96
N ASP A 542 17.97 -42.83 -36.76
CA ASP A 542 18.47 -44.16 -36.44
C ASP A 542 17.42 -45.12 -35.87
N VAL A 543 16.15 -44.70 -35.78
CA VAL A 543 15.04 -45.54 -35.32
C VAL A 543 14.52 -46.45 -36.44
N GLU A 544 14.54 -47.76 -36.23
CA GLU A 544 13.96 -48.73 -37.18
C GLU A 544 12.43 -48.79 -37.04
N LEU A 545 11.71 -48.45 -38.12
CA LEU A 545 10.24 -48.47 -38.17
C LEU A 545 9.75 -49.81 -38.75
N ILE A 546 9.22 -50.69 -37.90
CA ILE A 546 8.75 -52.02 -38.30
C ILE A 546 7.34 -51.91 -38.85
N GLY A 547 7.14 -52.32 -40.10
CA GLY A 547 5.82 -52.35 -40.76
C GLY A 547 5.44 -51.09 -41.55
N TRP A 548 6.36 -50.13 -41.74
CA TRP A 548 6.14 -48.89 -42.50
C TRP A 548 6.92 -48.84 -43.82
#